data_AF-A0A3P4ATH1-F1
#
_entry.id   AF-A0A3P4ATH1-F1
#
_cell.length_a   1.000
_cell.length_b   1.000
_cell.length_c   1.000
_cell.angle_alpha   90.00
_cell.angle_beta   90.00
_cell.angle_gamma   90.00
#
_symmetry.space_group_name_H-M   'P 1'
#
loop_
_entity.id
_entity.type
_entity.pdbx_description
1 polymer ?
#
loop_
_entity_poly.entity_id
_entity_poly.type
_entity_poly.pdbx_seq_one_letter_code
_entity_poly.pdbx_strand_id
1 'polypeptide(L)'
;MLDKLLEADAIGLRLEWVGGLPLWEAHPTYRHQKAVDRIRQSIRPKEGGCPCVHVADVYVRFPDGSYKRPDIAIFCREPEELDEAITLLPEAVVEVVSRGYEAKDLEIGPASTSPRR
;
A
#
# COMPACT_ATOMS: atom_id res chain seq x y z
N MET A 1 -0.02 1.98 17.34
CA MET A 1 -0.42 2.86 16.21
C MET A 1 -1.27 2.06 15.24
N LEU A 2 -0.76 0.92 14.76
CA LEU A 2 -1.52 -0.02 13.95
C LEU A 2 -2.93 -0.31 14.50
N ASP A 3 -3.08 -0.57 15.80
CA ASP A 3 -4.40 -0.81 16.42
C ASP A 3 -5.42 0.31 16.11
N LYS A 4 -5.00 1.58 16.17
CA LYS A 4 -5.88 2.72 15.86
C LYS A 4 -6.27 2.78 14.38
N LEU A 5 -5.37 2.34 13.49
CA LEU A 5 -5.65 2.26 12.06
C LEU A 5 -6.65 1.14 11.77
N LEU A 6 -6.50 -0.01 12.45
CA LEU A 6 -7.43 -1.13 12.35
C LEU A 6 -8.82 -0.80 12.95
N GLU A 7 -8.87 -0.09 14.07
CA GLU A 7 -10.11 0.43 14.65
C GLU A 7 -10.86 1.36 13.68
N ALA A 8 -10.15 2.18 12.91
CA ALA A 8 -10.74 3.06 11.91
C ALA A 8 -11.27 2.27 10.70
N ASP A 9 -10.53 1.26 10.24
CA ASP A 9 -10.97 0.39 9.14
C ASP A 9 -12.27 -0.35 9.50
N ALA A 10 -12.41 -0.79 10.76
CA ALA A 10 -13.62 -1.44 11.27
C ALA A 10 -14.89 -0.58 11.18
N ILE A 11 -14.75 0.75 11.09
CA ILE A 11 -15.88 1.69 10.91
C ILE A 11 -15.96 2.27 9.49
N GLY A 12 -15.19 1.73 8.55
CA GLY A 12 -15.25 2.11 7.15
C GLY A 12 -14.28 3.23 6.73
N LEU A 13 -13.24 3.51 7.52
CA LEU A 13 -12.25 4.55 7.25
C LEU A 13 -10.88 3.95 6.95
N ARG A 14 -10.44 4.05 5.70
CA ARG A 14 -9.07 3.67 5.31
C ARG A 14 -8.11 4.77 5.73
N LEU A 15 -7.29 4.51 6.74
CA LEU A 15 -6.30 5.45 7.26
C LEU A 15 -4.86 5.04 6.93
N GLU A 16 -4.05 6.04 6.62
CA GLU A 16 -2.59 5.97 6.54
C GLU A 16 -1.96 6.99 7.48
N TRP A 17 -0.72 6.76 7.88
CA TRP A 17 0.06 7.67 8.71
C TRP A 17 1.34 8.07 7.99
N VAL A 18 1.43 9.33 7.53
CA VAL A 18 2.55 9.80 6.72
C VAL A 18 3.10 11.09 7.33
N GLY A 19 4.40 11.09 7.69
CA GLY A 19 5.06 12.29 8.23
C GLY A 19 4.41 12.88 9.50
N GLY A 20 3.75 12.05 10.31
CA GLY A 20 3.04 12.49 11.51
C GLY A 20 1.60 12.97 11.28
N LEU A 21 1.10 12.87 10.04
CA LEU A 21 -0.26 13.27 9.68
C LEU A 21 -1.10 12.04 9.31
N PRO A 22 -2.33 11.92 9.82
CA PRO A 22 -3.27 10.92 9.34
C PRO A 22 -3.83 11.37 7.98
N LEU A 23 -3.72 10.49 6.98
CA LEU A 23 -4.41 10.63 5.71
C LEU A 23 -5.56 9.63 5.69
N TRP A 24 -6.69 10.05 5.13
CA TRP A 24 -7.89 9.22 5.10
C TRP A 24 -8.50 9.22 3.71
N GLU A 25 -9.12 8.09 3.36
CA GLU A 25 -9.96 7.99 2.18
C GLU A 25 -11.19 7.12 2.46
N ALA A 26 -12.23 7.33 1.66
CA ALA A 26 -13.34 6.39 1.62
C ALA A 26 -12.88 5.05 1.04
N HIS A 27 -13.54 3.95 1.43
CA HIS A 27 -13.27 2.65 0.83
C HIS A 27 -13.34 2.69 -0.70
N PRO A 28 -12.50 1.88 -1.38
CA PRO A 28 -12.46 1.85 -2.81
C PRO A 28 -13.81 1.42 -3.39
N THR A 29 -14.19 2.05 -4.50
CA THR A 29 -15.37 1.62 -5.25
C THR A 29 -15.11 0.30 -5.98
N TYR A 30 -16.18 -0.40 -6.39
CA TYR A 30 -16.04 -1.64 -7.17
C TYR A 30 -15.19 -1.46 -8.44
N ARG A 31 -15.30 -0.31 -9.12
CA ARG A 31 -14.49 0.00 -10.30
C ARG A 31 -13.00 0.04 -9.98
N HIS A 32 -12.63 0.62 -8.83
CA HIS A 32 -11.26 0.68 -8.32
C HIS A 32 -10.73 -0.73 -8.06
N GLN A 33 -11.48 -1.53 -7.31
CA GLN A 33 -11.07 -2.90 -6.99
C GLN A 33 -10.92 -3.76 -8.26
N LYS A 34 -11.81 -3.59 -9.25
CA LYS A 34 -11.66 -4.26 -10.55
C LYS A 34 -10.41 -3.85 -11.31
N ALA A 35 -9.90 -2.64 -11.12
CA ALA A 35 -8.62 -2.23 -11.71
C ALA A 35 -7.44 -2.87 -10.97
N VAL A 36 -7.46 -2.85 -9.64
CA VAL A 36 -6.47 -3.54 -8.78
C VAL A 36 -6.36 -5.01 -9.16
N ASP A 37 -7.47 -5.75 -9.22
CA ASP A 37 -7.48 -7.17 -9.55
C ASP A 37 -6.90 -7.46 -10.94
N ARG A 38 -7.26 -6.64 -11.95
CA ARG A 38 -6.72 -6.77 -13.30
C ARG A 38 -5.20 -6.56 -13.34
N ILE A 39 -4.70 -5.59 -12.59
CA ILE A 39 -3.25 -5.35 -12.47
C ILE A 39 -2.59 -6.56 -11.79
N ARG A 40 -3.09 -7.01 -10.64
CA ARG A 40 -2.53 -8.17 -9.90
C ARG A 40 -2.46 -9.44 -10.74
N GLN A 41 -3.53 -9.75 -11.47
CA GLN A 41 -3.58 -10.89 -12.38
C GLN A 41 -2.58 -10.78 -13.54
N SER A 42 -2.17 -9.56 -13.87
CA SER A 42 -1.20 -9.30 -14.92
C SER A 42 0.25 -9.29 -14.43
N ILE A 43 0.53 -9.23 -13.12
CA ILE A 43 1.90 -9.18 -12.62
C ILE A 43 2.54 -10.56 -12.80
N ARG A 44 3.75 -10.56 -13.36
CA ARG A 44 4.55 -11.75 -13.64
C ARG A 44 6.02 -11.43 -13.41
N PRO A 45 6.81 -12.38 -12.87
CA PRO A 45 8.25 -12.21 -12.76
C PRO A 45 8.86 -12.06 -14.15
N LYS A 46 9.89 -11.21 -14.25
CA LYS A 46 10.75 -11.15 -15.43
C LYS A 46 11.76 -12.30 -15.37
N GLU A 47 12.20 -12.80 -16.52
CA GLU A 47 13.29 -13.77 -16.59
C GLU A 47 14.55 -13.25 -15.88
N GLY A 48 15.11 -14.06 -14.99
CA GLY A 48 16.24 -13.68 -14.13
C GLY A 48 15.89 -12.69 -13.00
N GLY A 49 14.63 -12.31 -12.84
CA GLY A 49 14.13 -11.47 -11.75
C GLY A 49 13.69 -12.27 -10.52
N CYS A 50 13.24 -11.56 -9.50
CA CYS A 50 12.66 -12.17 -8.30
C CYS A 50 11.19 -12.60 -8.52
N PRO A 51 10.59 -13.39 -7.60
CA PRO A 51 9.26 -14.01 -7.79
C PRO A 51 8.07 -13.04 -7.94
N CYS A 52 8.23 -11.75 -7.62
CA CYS A 52 7.15 -10.74 -7.64
C CYS A 52 5.94 -11.13 -6.78
N VAL A 53 6.19 -11.53 -5.52
CA VAL A 53 5.11 -11.76 -4.53
C VAL A 53 4.32 -10.47 -4.36
N HIS A 54 3.00 -10.51 -4.49
CA HIS A 54 2.17 -9.31 -4.35
C HIS A 54 0.98 -9.51 -3.42
N VAL A 55 0.67 -8.44 -2.69
CA VAL A 55 -0.46 -8.36 -1.76
C VAL A 55 -1.14 -7.02 -1.95
N ALA A 56 -2.43 -6.98 -1.67
CA ALA A 56 -3.26 -5.81 -1.87
C ALA A 56 -3.82 -5.31 -0.54
N ASP A 57 -3.89 -3.99 -0.38
CA ASP A 57 -4.55 -3.32 0.73
C ASP A 57 -4.07 -3.76 2.13
N VAL A 58 -2.78 -4.04 2.28
CA VAL A 58 -2.16 -4.41 3.57
C VAL A 58 -1.24 -3.31 4.10
N TYR A 59 -1.16 -3.20 5.43
CA TYR A 59 -0.29 -2.20 6.05
C TYR A 59 1.19 -2.58 5.87
N VAL A 60 1.96 -1.62 5.37
CA VAL A 60 3.42 -1.64 5.33
C VAL A 60 3.95 -0.52 6.23
N ARG A 61 4.86 -0.88 7.14
CA ARG A 61 5.56 0.06 8.01
C ARG A 61 6.90 0.42 7.40
N PHE A 62 7.06 1.69 7.03
CA PHE A 62 8.30 2.20 6.45
C PHE A 62 9.30 2.64 7.55
N PRO A 63 10.60 2.77 7.23
CA PRO A 63 11.63 3.11 8.21
C PRO A 63 11.47 4.50 8.82
N ASP A 64 10.79 5.41 8.12
CA ASP A 64 10.47 6.76 8.60
C ASP A 64 9.31 6.77 9.63
N GLY A 65 8.77 5.59 9.98
CA GLY A 65 7.66 5.42 10.89
C GLY A 65 6.29 5.59 10.24
N SER A 66 6.23 5.78 8.92
CA SER A 66 4.95 5.83 8.21
C SER A 66 4.30 4.45 8.12
N TYR A 67 2.97 4.45 8.19
CA TYR A 67 2.13 3.28 7.91
C TYR A 67 1.34 3.59 6.66
N LYS A 68 1.55 2.82 5.60
CA LYS A 68 0.80 2.99 4.36
C LYS A 68 0.13 1.69 3.98
N ARG A 69 -0.88 1.81 3.15
CA ARG A 69 -1.68 0.70 2.69
C ARG A 69 -1.77 0.77 1.17
N PRO A 70 -0.71 0.44 0.42
CA PRO A 70 -0.73 0.52 -1.03
C PRO A 70 -1.83 -0.34 -1.62
N ASP A 71 -2.41 0.07 -2.75
CA ASP A 71 -3.37 -0.78 -3.46
C ASP A 71 -2.72 -2.12 -3.87
N ILE A 72 -1.45 -2.09 -4.28
CA ILE A 72 -0.64 -3.29 -4.52
C ILE A 72 0.79 -3.05 -4.04
N ALA A 73 1.28 -3.88 -3.12
CA ALA A 73 2.68 -3.96 -2.74
C ALA A 73 3.34 -5.18 -3.38
N ILE A 74 4.53 -5.02 -3.96
CA ILE A 74 5.27 -6.06 -4.68
C ILE A 74 6.63 -6.29 -4.02
N PHE A 75 6.93 -7.54 -3.70
CA PHE A 75 8.11 -7.99 -2.96
C PHE A 75 8.95 -8.98 -3.77
N CYS A 76 10.26 -8.97 -3.51
CA CYS A 76 11.18 -9.98 -4.05
C CYS A 76 11.29 -11.27 -3.22
N ARG A 77 10.64 -11.32 -2.06
CA ARG A 77 10.51 -12.52 -1.22
C ARG A 77 9.19 -12.45 -0.45
N GLU A 78 8.70 -13.60 -0.01
CA GLU A 78 7.49 -13.66 0.83
C GLU A 78 7.72 -12.86 2.13
N PRO A 79 6.86 -11.87 2.45
CA PRO A 79 6.84 -11.27 3.78
C PRO A 79 6.39 -12.31 4.83
N GLU A 80 6.70 -12.05 6.10
CA GLU A 80 6.22 -12.91 7.19
C GLU A 80 4.69 -12.81 7.31
N GLU A 81 4.01 -13.96 7.42
CA GLU A 81 2.57 -14.06 7.63
C GLU A 81 2.23 -13.76 9.10
N LEU A 82 2.13 -12.48 9.44
CA LEU A 82 1.81 -11.99 10.79
C LEU A 82 0.56 -11.10 10.76
N ASP A 83 -0.13 -10.99 11.90
CA ASP A 83 -1.25 -10.04 12.09
C ASP A 83 -0.75 -8.59 12.37
N GLU A 84 0.50 -8.29 12.05
CA GLU A 84 1.13 -6.98 12.19
C GLU A 84 1.39 -6.32 10.83
N ALA A 85 1.77 -5.04 10.83
CA ALA A 85 2.17 -4.36 9.60
C ALA A 85 3.45 -4.99 9.03
N ILE A 86 3.46 -5.25 7.72
CA ILE A 86 4.63 -5.78 7.02
C ILE A 86 5.80 -4.80 7.17
N THR A 87 6.92 -5.28 7.68
CA THR A 87 8.16 -4.49 7.84
C THR A 87 9.16 -4.73 6.72
N LEU A 88 9.02 -5.82 5.97
CA LEU A 88 9.70 -6.00 4.69
C LEU A 88 9.28 -4.85 3.77
N LEU A 89 10.23 -4.15 3.16
CA LEU A 89 9.91 -3.08 2.23
C LEU A 89 9.58 -3.67 0.85
N PRO A 90 8.50 -3.21 0.20
CA PRO A 90 8.21 -3.60 -1.17
C PRO A 90 9.25 -3.00 -2.11
N GLU A 91 9.59 -3.74 -3.15
CA GLU A 91 10.45 -3.30 -4.26
C GLU A 91 9.71 -2.29 -5.15
N ALA A 92 8.39 -2.45 -5.23
CA ALA A 92 7.52 -1.55 -5.95
C ALA A 92 6.13 -1.51 -5.31
N VAL A 93 5.47 -0.37 -5.46
CA VAL A 93 4.05 -0.19 -5.14
C VAL A 93 3.31 0.27 -6.39
N VAL A 94 2.05 -0.10 -6.50
CA VAL A 94 1.15 0.39 -7.54
C VAL A 94 -0.09 0.97 -6.87
N GLU A 95 -0.41 2.21 -7.20
CA GLU A 95 -1.63 2.89 -6.75
C GLU A 95 -2.57 3.11 -7.94
N VAL A 96 -3.85 2.79 -7.76
CA VAL A 96 -4.89 3.07 -8.75
C VAL A 96 -5.49 4.43 -8.44
N VAL A 97 -5.18 5.42 -9.25
CA VAL A 97 -5.69 6.77 -9.02
C VAL A 97 -7.21 6.83 -9.12
N SER A 98 -7.85 7.26 -8.03
CA SER A 98 -9.29 7.52 -7.97
C SER A 98 -9.60 9.01 -8.07
N ARG A 99 -10.71 9.33 -8.75
CA ARG A 99 -11.15 10.72 -8.92
C ARG A 99 -11.47 11.35 -7.55
N GLY A 100 -10.87 12.48 -7.25
CA GLY A 100 -11.01 13.20 -5.97
C GLY A 100 -9.99 12.82 -4.90
N TYR A 101 -9.08 11.87 -5.19
CA TYR A 101 -8.00 11.44 -4.28
C TYR A 101 -6.60 11.55 -4.93
N GLU A 102 -6.49 12.26 -6.06
CA GLU A 102 -5.28 12.30 -6.88
C GLU A 102 -4.05 12.84 -6.13
N ALA A 103 -4.23 13.85 -5.28
CA ALA A 103 -3.13 14.48 -4.54
C ALA A 103 -2.43 13.49 -3.57
N LYS A 104 -3.19 12.53 -3.02
CA LYS A 104 -2.61 11.48 -2.18
C LYS A 104 -1.61 10.65 -2.98
N ASP A 105 -2.02 10.16 -4.14
CA ASP A 105 -1.24 9.20 -4.93
C ASP A 105 -0.13 9.87 -5.75
N LEU A 106 -0.35 11.09 -6.24
CA LEU A 106 0.57 11.77 -7.16
C LEU A 106 1.58 12.68 -6.44
N GLU A 107 1.27 13.17 -5.24
CA GLU A 107 2.08 14.19 -4.56
C GLU A 107 2.60 13.70 -3.20
N ILE A 108 1.73 13.12 -2.37
CA ILE A 108 2.05 12.80 -0.96
C ILE A 108 2.69 11.41 -0.82
N GLY A 109 2.14 10.41 -1.51
CA GLY A 109 2.62 9.02 -1.50
C GLY A 109 4.07 8.87 -1.98
N PRO A 110 4.44 9.41 -3.17
CA PRO A 110 5.78 9.26 -3.73
C PRO A 110 6.89 9.87 -2.87
N ALA A 111 6.60 10.98 -2.17
CA ALA A 111 7.57 11.67 -1.31
C ALA A 111 7.98 10.83 -0.09
N SER A 112 7.17 9.85 0.30
CA SER A 112 7.33 9.07 1.52
C SER A 112 7.70 7.60 1.25
N THR A 113 7.67 7.14 -0.01
CA THR A 113 8.09 5.78 -0.43
C THR A 113 9.53 5.75 -0.96
N SER A 114 10.14 6.90 -1.19
CA SER A 114 11.54 7.01 -1.60
C SER A 114 12.47 6.71 -0.40
N PRO A 115 13.41 5.75 -0.51
CA PRO A 115 14.51 5.69 0.43
C PRO A 115 15.25 7.02 0.34
N ARG A 116 15.38 7.76 1.45
CA ARG A 116 16.37 8.85 1.47
C ARG A 116 17.70 8.22 1.09
N ARG A 117 18.24 8.64 -0.06
CA ARG A 117 19.64 8.36 -0.41
C ARG A 117 20.56 8.94 0.64
#